data_AF-A0A971V0R5-F1
#
_entry.id   AF-A0A971V0R5-F1
#
_cell.length_a   1.000
_cell.length_b   1.000
_cell.length_c   1.000
_cell.angle_alpha   90.00
_cell.angle_beta   90.00
_cell.angle_gamma   90.00
#
_symmetry.space_group_name_H-M   'P 1'
#
loop_
_entity.id
_entity.type
_entity.pdbx_description
1 polymer ?
#
loop_
_entity_poly.entity_id
_entity_poly.type
_entity_poly.pdbx_seq_one_letter_code
_entity_poly.pdbx_strand_id
1 'polypeptide(L)'
;MKNAFKELNSIRIISSDNVDDSKYYFKKANELIKESFYDYEEVVSLNEMGSKISVWVKNLNEEMQSLILFAIENDGKFSVITVSGKINFDSISKLSGSLRSGAPFP
;
A
#
# COMPACT_ATOMS: atom_id res chain seq x y z
N MET A 1 12.72 12.07 8.76
CA MET A 1 12.62 10.60 8.48
C MET A 1 12.23 9.79 9.71
N LYS A 2 12.98 9.83 10.83
CA LYS A 2 12.72 9.03 12.05
C LYS A 2 11.27 9.12 12.58
N ASN A 3 10.67 10.31 12.57
CA ASN A 3 9.30 10.52 13.06
C ASN A 3 8.21 9.85 12.21
N ALA A 4 8.44 9.65 10.92
CA ALA A 4 7.44 9.01 10.04
C ALA A 4 7.35 7.49 10.23
N PHE A 5 8.43 6.88 10.72
CA PHE A 5 8.51 5.43 10.94
C PHE A 5 8.45 5.04 12.43
N LYS A 6 8.59 6.00 13.35
CA LYS A 6 8.68 5.75 14.79
C LYS A 6 7.48 5.00 15.36
N GLU A 7 6.30 5.24 14.82
CA GLU A 7 5.04 4.65 15.29
C GLU A 7 4.55 3.49 14.42
N LEU A 8 5.34 3.11 13.41
CA LEU A 8 5.05 1.94 12.58
C LEU A 8 5.60 0.69 13.26
N ASN A 9 4.78 -0.35 13.29
CA ASN A 9 5.15 -1.66 13.79
C ASN A 9 5.83 -2.49 12.70
N SER A 10 5.33 -2.41 11.46
CA SER A 10 5.94 -3.13 10.34
C SER A 10 5.63 -2.51 8.98
N ILE A 11 6.57 -2.71 8.05
CA ILE A 11 6.36 -2.53 6.61
C ILE A 11 6.82 -3.83 5.95
N ARG A 12 5.97 -4.43 5.11
CA ARG A 12 6.32 -5.60 4.31
C ARG A 12 6.05 -5.30 2.85
N ILE A 13 6.99 -5.67 1.99
CA ILE A 13 6.87 -5.55 0.55
C ILE A 13 7.11 -6.94 -0.03
N ILE A 14 6.17 -7.41 -0.84
CA ILE A 14 6.27 -8.67 -1.59
C ILE A 14 6.04 -8.32 -3.05
N SER A 15 6.90 -8.80 -3.95
CA SER A 15 6.75 -8.54 -5.39
C SER A 15 7.02 -9.79 -6.21
N SER A 16 6.35 -9.88 -7.35
CA SER A 16 6.60 -10.88 -8.38
C SER A 16 6.81 -10.18 -9.70
N ASP A 17 7.85 -10.61 -10.42
CA ASP A 17 8.14 -10.13 -11.77
C ASP A 17 7.75 -11.20 -12.83
N ASN A 18 7.28 -12.38 -12.39
CA ASN A 18 6.71 -13.39 -13.29
C ASN A 18 5.26 -13.03 -13.61
N VAL A 19 4.96 -12.84 -14.91
CA VAL A 19 3.65 -12.35 -15.38
C VAL A 19 2.48 -13.25 -15.01
N ASP A 20 2.64 -14.57 -15.08
CA ASP A 20 1.56 -15.53 -14.80
C ASP A 20 1.27 -15.59 -13.30
N ASP A 21 2.33 -15.67 -12.49
CA ASP A 21 2.24 -15.61 -11.03
C ASP A 21 1.65 -14.28 -10.57
N SER A 22 2.07 -13.17 -11.16
CA SER A 22 1.57 -11.83 -10.84
C SER A 22 0.08 -11.69 -11.06
N LYS A 23 -0.45 -12.18 -12.20
CA LYS A 23 -1.89 -12.19 -12.47
C LYS A 23 -2.64 -13.07 -11.47
N TYR A 24 -2.09 -14.25 -11.16
CA TYR A 24 -2.66 -15.17 -10.19
C TYR A 24 -2.73 -14.52 -8.79
N TYR A 25 -1.63 -13.95 -8.29
CA TYR A 25 -1.57 -13.34 -6.98
C TYR A 25 -2.40 -12.06 -6.87
N PHE A 26 -2.48 -11.24 -7.93
CA PHE A 26 -3.36 -10.08 -7.96
C PHE A 26 -4.83 -10.50 -7.79
N LYS A 27 -5.26 -11.54 -8.52
CA LYS A 27 -6.61 -12.08 -8.38
C LYS A 27 -6.84 -12.62 -6.96
N LYS A 28 -5.89 -13.40 -6.44
CA LYS A 28 -5.99 -13.98 -5.09
C LYS A 28 -6.02 -12.93 -3.97
N ALA A 29 -5.26 -11.85 -4.10
CA ALA A 29 -5.30 -10.74 -3.15
C ALA A 29 -6.69 -10.08 -3.10
N ASN A 30 -7.31 -9.87 -4.27
CA ASN A 30 -8.67 -9.33 -4.37
C ASN A 30 -9.74 -10.28 -3.80
N GLU A 31 -9.58 -11.58 -3.97
CA GLU A 31 -10.47 -12.58 -3.36
C GLU A 31 -10.31 -12.57 -1.82
N LEU A 32 -9.07 -12.66 -1.35
CA LEU A 32 -8.75 -12.76 0.07
C LEU A 32 -9.20 -11.53 0.88
N ILE A 33 -8.99 -10.32 0.35
CA ILE A 33 -9.39 -9.10 1.06
C ILE A 33 -10.91 -9.04 1.28
N LYS A 34 -11.69 -9.46 0.29
CA LYS A 34 -13.16 -9.49 0.38
C LYS A 34 -13.67 -10.57 1.32
N GLU A 35 -12.99 -11.70 1.39
CA GLU A 35 -13.40 -12.85 2.19
C GLU A 35 -12.98 -12.74 3.65
N SER A 36 -11.79 -12.21 3.92
CA SER A 36 -11.12 -12.35 5.23
C SER A 36 -10.80 -11.03 5.95
N PHE A 37 -10.91 -9.88 5.27
CA PHE A 37 -10.52 -8.56 5.81
C PHE A 37 -11.72 -7.61 5.83
N TYR A 38 -12.82 -8.04 6.44
CA TYR A 38 -14.10 -7.31 6.50
C TYR A 38 -14.03 -5.97 7.24
N ASP A 39 -12.99 -5.77 8.05
CA ASP A 39 -12.71 -4.55 8.82
C ASP A 39 -11.77 -3.58 8.08
N TYR A 40 -11.41 -3.90 6.84
CA TYR A 40 -10.71 -3.01 5.93
C TYR A 40 -11.68 -2.39 4.93
N GLU A 41 -11.49 -1.11 4.66
CA GLU A 41 -12.25 -0.35 3.67
C GLU A 41 -11.36 -0.01 2.48
N GLU A 42 -11.87 -0.21 1.25
CA GLU A 42 -11.18 0.24 0.04
C GLU A 42 -11.30 1.77 -0.05
N VAL A 43 -10.16 2.45 -0.02
CA VAL A 43 -10.10 3.93 -0.09
C VAL A 43 -9.61 4.43 -1.44
N VAL A 44 -8.92 3.58 -2.20
CA VAL A 44 -8.46 3.90 -3.56
C VAL A 44 -8.58 2.65 -4.42
N SER A 45 -9.20 2.82 -5.59
CA SER A 45 -9.22 1.83 -6.67
C SER A 45 -8.90 2.53 -7.97
N LEU A 46 -7.75 2.22 -8.57
CA LEU A 46 -7.28 2.83 -9.81
C LEU A 46 -7.04 1.75 -10.86
N ASN A 47 -7.46 2.04 -12.09
CA ASN A 47 -7.24 1.19 -13.25
C ASN A 47 -6.91 2.09 -14.44
N GLU A 48 -5.61 2.25 -14.73
CA GLU A 48 -5.11 3.15 -15.77
C GLU A 48 -3.99 2.50 -16.56
N MET A 49 -4.04 2.64 -17.89
CA MET A 49 -2.98 2.23 -18.82
C MET A 49 -2.43 0.81 -18.57
N GLY A 50 -3.32 -0.15 -18.29
CA GLY A 50 -2.93 -1.54 -18.02
C GLY A 50 -2.44 -1.82 -16.60
N SER A 51 -2.31 -0.78 -15.76
CA SER A 51 -1.98 -0.91 -14.35
C SER A 51 -3.23 -0.87 -13.48
N LYS A 52 -3.26 -1.69 -12.42
CA LYS A 52 -4.33 -1.68 -11.42
C LYS A 52 -3.73 -1.54 -10.04
N ILE A 53 -4.31 -0.67 -9.23
CA ILE A 53 -3.89 -0.42 -7.86
C ILE A 53 -5.15 -0.45 -6.99
N SER A 54 -5.07 -1.14 -5.87
CA SER A 54 -6.12 -1.11 -4.85
C SER A 54 -5.47 -0.88 -3.49
N VAL A 55 -6.05 0.04 -2.71
CA VAL A 55 -5.57 0.43 -1.39
C VAL A 55 -6.70 0.27 -0.39
N TRP A 56 -6.41 -0.50 0.65
CA TRP A 56 -7.31 -0.86 1.72
C TRP A 56 -6.74 -0.39 3.04
N VAL A 57 -7.60 0.15 3.90
CA VAL A 57 -7.19 0.67 5.20
C VAL A 57 -8.07 0.13 6.31
N LYS A 58 -7.48 -0.05 7.48
CA LYS A 58 -8.19 -0.35 8.71
C LYS A 58 -7.97 0.77 9.70
N ASN A 59 -9.08 1.33 10.19
CA ASN A 59 -9.09 2.39 11.18
C ASN A 59 -9.44 1.83 12.56
N LEU A 60 -8.83 2.38 13.62
CA LEU A 60 -9.18 2.13 15.01
C LEU A 60 -9.19 3.47 15.75
N ASN A 61 -10.31 3.82 16.38
CA ASN A 61 -10.46 5.08 17.13
C ASN A 61 -10.03 6.32 16.33
N GLU A 62 -10.49 6.43 15.07
CA GLU A 62 -10.17 7.53 14.14
C GLU A 62 -8.70 7.58 13.68
N GLU A 63 -7.87 6.62 14.08
CA GLU A 63 -6.48 6.49 13.63
C GLU A 63 -6.33 5.32 12.65
N MET A 64 -5.68 5.56 11.51
CA MET A 64 -5.34 4.50 10.56
C MET A 64 -4.24 3.62 11.13
N GLN A 65 -4.57 2.35 11.38
CA GLN A 65 -3.68 1.38 12.02
C GLN A 65 -3.02 0.43 11.03
N SER A 66 -3.61 0.25 9.87
CA SER A 66 -3.07 -0.65 8.85
C SER A 66 -3.47 -0.21 7.45
N LEU A 67 -2.56 -0.47 6.52
CA LEU A 67 -2.73 -0.22 5.10
C LEU A 67 -2.27 -1.46 4.35
N ILE A 68 -3.07 -1.89 3.39
CA ILE A 68 -2.74 -2.94 2.42
C ILE A 68 -2.89 -2.31 1.04
N LEU A 69 -1.78 -2.25 0.31
CA LEU A 69 -1.77 -1.88 -1.10
C LEU A 69 -1.40 -3.13 -1.89
N PHE A 70 -2.11 -3.39 -2.96
CA PHE A 70 -1.63 -4.31 -3.98
C PHE A 70 -1.83 -3.71 -5.37
N ALA A 71 -0.82 -3.90 -6.21
CA ALA A 71 -0.75 -3.33 -7.53
C ALA A 71 -0.27 -4.37 -8.53
N ILE A 72 -0.81 -4.31 -9.74
CA ILE A 72 -0.21 -4.93 -10.93
C ILE A 72 0.08 -3.82 -11.93
N GLU A 73 1.33 -3.74 -12.38
CA GLU A 73 1.80 -2.74 -13.34
C GLU A 73 1.58 -3.23 -14.78
N ASN A 74 1.69 -2.32 -15.75
CA ASN A 74 1.47 -2.63 -17.17
C ASN A 74 2.48 -3.66 -17.73
N ASP A 75 3.69 -3.72 -17.17
CA ASP A 75 4.69 -4.73 -17.51
C ASP A 75 4.40 -6.11 -16.89
N GLY A 76 3.32 -6.23 -16.11
CA GLY A 76 2.90 -7.45 -15.44
C GLY A 76 3.54 -7.68 -14.07
N LYS A 77 4.32 -6.72 -13.55
CA LYS A 77 4.87 -6.80 -12.20
C LYS A 77 3.76 -6.65 -11.16
N PHE A 78 3.73 -7.57 -10.20
CA PHE A 78 2.81 -7.50 -9.06
C PHE A 78 3.56 -7.10 -7.80
N SER A 79 2.94 -6.25 -6.99
CA SER A 79 3.44 -5.89 -5.67
C SER A 79 2.32 -5.85 -4.63
N VAL A 80 2.66 -6.25 -3.41
CA VAL A 80 1.85 -6.07 -2.21
C VAL A 80 2.70 -5.34 -1.19
N ILE A 81 2.17 -4.25 -0.66
CA ILE A 81 2.76 -3.49 0.42
C ILE A 81 1.78 -3.51 1.58
N THR A 82 2.21 -4.00 2.74
CA THR A 82 1.43 -3.92 3.97
C THR A 82 2.17 -3.06 4.97
N VAL A 83 1.46 -2.11 5.59
CA VAL A 83 1.96 -1.25 6.65
C VAL A 83 1.08 -1.44 7.87
N SER A 84 1.66 -1.59 9.06
CA SER A 84 0.92 -1.66 10.32
C SER A 84 1.55 -0.78 11.40
N GLY A 85 0.73 -0.32 12.33
CA GLY A 85 1.09 0.66 13.37
C GLY A 85 0.33 1.97 13.16
N LYS A 86 0.66 2.99 13.95
CA LYS A 86 -0.01 4.30 13.82
C LYS A 86 0.56 5.04 12.62
N ILE A 87 -0.23 5.14 11.56
CA ILE A 87 0.22 5.70 10.29
C ILE A 87 -0.05 7.21 10.27
N ASN A 88 1.03 8.00 10.36
CA ASN A 88 0.98 9.45 10.28
C ASN A 88 1.07 9.93 8.81
N PHE A 89 -0.08 10.15 8.18
CA PHE A 89 -0.16 10.59 6.78
C PHE A 89 0.51 11.93 6.52
N ASP A 90 0.47 12.87 7.47
CA ASP A 90 1.13 14.17 7.31
C ASP A 90 2.65 14.01 7.18
N SER A 91 3.23 13.11 7.98
CA SER A 91 4.66 12.81 7.94
C SER A 91 5.04 12.08 6.66
N ILE A 92 4.20 11.14 6.20
CA ILE A 92 4.40 10.43 4.92
C ILE A 92 4.26 11.38 3.72
N SER A 93 3.29 12.30 3.75
CA SER A 93 3.06 13.28 2.68
C SER A 93 4.22 14.28 2.57
N LYS A 94 4.80 14.69 3.71
CA LYS A 94 6.03 15.50 3.72
C LYS A 94 7.22 14.72 3.12
N LEU A 95 7.35 13.44 3.44
CA LEU A 95 8.36 12.54 2.84
C LEU A 95 8.21 12.43 1.33
N SER A 96 7.01 12.15 0.83
CA SER A 96 6.79 12.02 -0.61
C SER A 96 7.06 13.34 -1.34
N GLY A 97 6.66 14.48 -0.77
CA GLY A 97 6.94 15.81 -1.32
C GLY A 97 8.44 16.13 -1.41
N SER A 98 9.21 15.85 -0.37
CA SER A 98 10.67 16.03 -0.37
C SER A 98 11.37 15.10 -1.35
N LEU A 99 10.96 13.82 -1.42
CA LEU A 99 11.51 12.85 -2.38
C LEU A 99 11.24 13.28 -3.83
N ARG A 100 10.05 13.82 -4.10
CA ARG A 100 9.66 14.30 -5.44
C ARG A 100 10.38 15.59 -5.85
N SER A 101 10.75 16.44 -4.88
CA SER A 101 11.45 17.70 -5.12
C SER A 101 12.98 17.57 -5.06
N GLY A 102 13.52 16.42 -4.66
CA GLY A 102 14.96 16.20 -4.48
C GLY A 102 15.58 17.03 -3.35
N ALA A 103 14.76 17.69 -2.53
CA ALA A 103 15.23 18.57 -1.47
C ALA A 103 15.62 17.77 -0.22
N PRO A 104 16.79 18.06 0.40
CA PRO A 104 17.17 17.44 1.66
C PRO A 104 16.22 17.89 2.79
N PHE A 105 15.92 16.97 3.70
CA PHE A 105 15.07 17.25 4.87
C PHE A 105 15.73 18.27 5.80
N PRO A 106 14.98 19.27 6.32
CA PRO A 106 15.41 20.01 7.51
C PRO A 106 15.35 19.14 8.77
#